data_AF-A0A2V9IR50-F1
#
_entry.id   AF-A0A2V9IR50-F1
#
_cell.length_a   1.000
_cell.length_b   1.000
_cell.length_c   1.000
_cell.angle_alpha   90.00
_cell.angle_beta   90.00
_cell.angle_gamma   90.00
#
_symmetry.space_group_name_H-M   'P 1'
#
loop_
_entity.id
_entity.type
_entity.pdbx_description
1 polymer ?
#
loop_
_entity_poly.entity_id
_entity_poly.type
_entity_poly.pdbx_seq_one_letter_code
_entity_poly.pdbx_strand_id
1 'polypeptide(L)'
;MFAALTVAAVLAATAGVARASVSGAIFTTDSTGTVVNGNLYAAKADVYLDGGPQGNAPCSAAGLPDGDYYFQVTDPPGATLLSSDAVSERKVTVSGGLITTYDGTTHTLGSGKCAGSISVALAPFNDTPNPGGEYKVWMTPVADYDLTNCPTNFGF
;
A
#
# COMPACT_ATOMS: atom_id res chain seq x y z
N MET A 1 -17.62 -15.08 -63.37
CA MET A 1 -17.54 -13.81 -62.60
C MET A 1 -18.20 -14.05 -61.25
N PHE A 2 -17.42 -14.40 -60.23
CA PHE A 2 -17.78 -14.25 -58.81
C PHE A 2 -16.50 -13.87 -58.07
N ALA A 3 -16.57 -12.75 -57.37
CA ALA A 3 -15.46 -12.10 -56.68
C ALA A 3 -15.64 -12.20 -55.16
N ALA A 4 -14.52 -11.98 -54.46
CA ALA A 4 -14.39 -11.62 -53.04
C ALA A 4 -14.64 -12.78 -52.04
N LEU A 5 -14.01 -12.81 -50.86
CA LEU A 5 -13.41 -11.75 -50.06
C LEU A 5 -12.41 -12.40 -49.08
N THR A 6 -11.14 -11.99 -49.09
CA THR A 6 -10.17 -12.36 -48.03
C THR A 6 -10.40 -11.48 -46.81
N VAL A 7 -10.87 -12.08 -45.72
CA VAL A 7 -10.94 -11.41 -44.41
C VAL A 7 -9.55 -11.47 -43.78
N ALA A 8 -8.88 -10.33 -43.65
CA ALA A 8 -7.69 -10.19 -42.83
C ALA A 8 -8.12 -10.03 -41.36
N ALA A 9 -7.84 -11.03 -40.53
CA ALA A 9 -8.02 -10.94 -39.09
C ALA A 9 -6.92 -10.07 -38.48
N VAL A 10 -7.27 -8.88 -38.01
CA VAL A 10 -6.38 -8.04 -37.20
C VAL A 10 -6.35 -8.62 -35.79
N LEU A 11 -5.27 -9.30 -35.45
CA LEU A 11 -5.01 -9.79 -34.10
C LEU A 11 -4.54 -8.58 -33.25
N ALA A 12 -5.47 -7.97 -32.52
CA ALA A 12 -5.13 -6.95 -31.54
C ALA A 12 -4.39 -7.60 -30.37
N ALA A 13 -3.06 -7.45 -30.33
CA ALA A 13 -2.26 -7.85 -29.19
C ALA A 13 -2.57 -6.92 -28.02
N THR A 14 -3.40 -7.38 -27.08
CA THR A 14 -3.53 -6.72 -25.77
C THR A 14 -2.24 -6.96 -25.01
N ALA A 15 -1.34 -5.99 -25.01
CA ALA A 15 -0.20 -5.98 -24.12
C ALA A 15 -0.74 -5.91 -22.68
N GLY A 16 -0.72 -7.04 -21.98
CA GLY A 16 -0.97 -7.06 -20.54
C GLY A 16 0.12 -6.23 -19.87
N VAL A 17 -0.27 -5.23 -19.08
CA VAL A 17 0.67 -4.48 -18.24
C VAL A 17 1.22 -5.47 -17.23
N ALA A 18 2.45 -5.94 -17.42
CA ALA A 18 3.15 -6.73 -16.43
C ALA A 18 3.44 -5.82 -15.24
N ARG A 19 2.66 -5.94 -14.16
CA ARG A 19 2.97 -5.27 -12.89
C ARG A 19 4.24 -5.91 -12.33
N ALA A 20 5.27 -5.10 -12.10
CA ALA A 20 6.47 -5.57 -11.44
C ALA A 20 6.10 -6.10 -10.04
N SER A 21 6.56 -7.30 -9.69
CA SER A 21 6.42 -7.81 -8.33
C SER A 21 7.20 -6.88 -7.39
N VAL A 22 6.49 -6.15 -6.54
CA VAL A 22 7.11 -5.27 -5.55
C VAL A 22 7.78 -6.17 -4.50
N SER A 23 9.11 -6.18 -4.44
CA SER A 23 9.85 -6.92 -3.43
C SER A 23 9.85 -6.16 -2.11
N GLY A 24 9.62 -6.83 -0.98
CA GLY A 24 9.67 -6.22 0.34
C GLY A 24 8.37 -6.44 1.13
N ALA A 25 8.38 -6.04 2.40
CA ALA A 25 7.22 -6.15 3.27
C ALA A 25 6.91 -4.80 3.91
N ILE A 26 5.63 -4.61 4.21
CA ILE A 26 5.13 -3.51 5.02
C ILE A 26 4.66 -4.07 6.35
N PHE A 27 4.71 -3.26 7.39
CA PHE A 27 4.35 -3.67 8.73
C PHE A 27 3.41 -2.66 9.37
N THR A 28 2.55 -3.17 10.23
CA THR A 28 1.86 -2.33 11.20
C THR A 28 2.65 -2.31 12.49
N THR A 29 2.79 -1.12 13.07
CA THR A 29 3.55 -0.85 14.29
C THR A 29 2.74 0.04 15.23
N ASP A 30 3.23 0.25 16.45
CA ASP A 30 2.85 1.42 17.22
C ASP A 30 3.53 2.70 16.68
N SER A 31 3.31 3.84 17.35
CA SER A 31 3.88 5.14 16.97
C SER A 31 5.41 5.22 17.08
N THR A 32 6.06 4.20 17.61
CA THR A 32 7.53 4.12 17.73
C THR A 32 8.18 3.27 16.63
N GLY A 33 7.39 2.74 15.69
CA GLY A 33 7.89 1.84 14.65
C GLY A 33 8.15 0.43 15.18
N THR A 34 7.61 0.09 16.35
CA THR A 34 7.74 -1.25 16.93
C THR A 34 6.57 -2.12 16.53
N VAL A 35 6.84 -3.29 15.94
CA VAL A 35 5.79 -4.28 15.66
C VAL A 35 5.06 -4.69 16.92
N VAL A 36 3.74 -4.68 16.85
CA VAL A 36 2.89 -5.17 17.94
C VAL A 36 2.62 -6.64 17.68
N ASN A 37 3.01 -7.49 18.65
CA ASN A 37 2.86 -8.94 18.49
C ASN A 37 1.39 -9.33 18.31
N GLY A 38 1.08 -10.00 17.21
CA GLY A 38 -0.29 -10.39 16.84
C GLY A 38 -1.12 -9.27 16.20
N ASN A 39 -0.56 -8.08 15.94
CA ASN A 39 -1.26 -6.94 15.33
C ASN A 39 -2.57 -6.57 16.04
N LEU A 40 -2.62 -6.79 17.36
CA LEU A 40 -3.76 -6.43 18.20
C LEU A 40 -3.49 -5.08 18.86
N TYR A 41 -4.22 -4.07 18.41
CA TYR A 41 -4.07 -2.69 18.88
C TYR A 41 -5.25 -2.28 19.77
N ALA A 42 -4.99 -1.41 20.75
CA ALA A 42 -6.03 -0.92 21.65
C ALA A 42 -7.07 -0.05 20.91
N ALA A 43 -6.62 0.79 19.98
CA ALA A 43 -7.47 1.57 19.10
C ALA A 43 -6.91 1.65 17.67
N LYS A 44 -7.80 1.92 16.70
CA LYS A 44 -7.41 2.17 15.29
C LYS A 44 -6.44 3.34 15.14
N ALA A 45 -6.48 4.31 16.06
CA ALA A 45 -5.59 5.46 16.08
C ALA A 45 -4.14 5.11 16.51
N ASP A 46 -3.94 3.91 17.08
CA ASP A 46 -2.63 3.44 17.55
C ASP A 46 -1.90 2.60 16.49
N VAL A 47 -2.48 2.44 15.30
CA VAL A 47 -1.93 1.62 14.22
C VAL A 47 -1.15 2.51 13.25
N TYR A 48 0.15 2.27 13.14
CA TYR A 48 1.05 2.99 12.26
C TYR A 48 1.57 2.06 11.17
N LEU A 49 1.69 2.57 9.95
CA LEU A 49 2.37 1.93 8.84
C LEU A 49 3.87 2.24 8.93
N ASP A 50 4.68 1.20 8.91
CA ASP A 50 6.13 1.30 8.83
C ASP A 50 6.65 0.47 7.64
N GLY A 51 7.71 0.99 7.02
CA GLY A 51 8.40 0.35 5.91
C GLY A 51 9.68 -0.32 6.37
N GLY A 52 10.05 -1.41 5.69
CA GLY A 52 11.36 -2.01 5.85
C GLY A 52 11.50 -2.97 7.05
N PRO A 53 12.73 -3.26 7.50
CA PRO A 53 13.03 -4.39 8.39
C PRO A 53 12.43 -4.25 9.78
N GLN A 54 11.84 -5.30 10.34
CA GLN A 54 11.31 -5.30 11.71
C GLN A 54 12.12 -6.19 12.68
N GLY A 55 11.84 -6.08 13.99
CA GLY A 55 12.54 -6.84 15.03
C GLY A 55 14.06 -6.66 14.97
N ASN A 56 14.81 -7.77 15.02
CA ASN A 56 16.29 -7.74 15.02
C ASN A 56 16.92 -7.57 13.62
N ALA A 57 16.13 -7.43 12.55
CA ALA A 57 16.68 -7.24 11.21
C ALA A 57 17.44 -5.90 11.11
N PRO A 58 18.61 -5.87 10.45
CA PRO A 58 19.38 -4.64 10.31
C PRO A 58 18.63 -3.64 9.43
N CYS A 59 18.84 -2.34 9.66
CA CYS A 59 18.20 -1.27 8.88
C CYS A 59 18.57 -1.26 7.38
N SER A 60 19.59 -2.03 6.98
CA SER A 60 19.96 -2.25 5.58
C SER A 60 19.24 -3.44 4.93
N ALA A 61 18.41 -4.18 5.67
CA ALA A 61 17.67 -5.28 5.06
C ALA A 61 16.58 -4.75 4.12
N ALA A 62 16.27 -5.52 3.07
CA ALA A 62 15.39 -5.10 1.99
C ALA A 62 14.01 -4.67 2.51
N GLY A 63 13.60 -3.45 2.15
CA GLY A 63 12.23 -2.96 2.22
C GLY A 63 11.62 -2.85 0.83
N LEU A 64 10.56 -2.05 0.70
CA LEU A 64 9.99 -1.72 -0.61
C LEU A 64 11.03 -1.00 -1.50
N PRO A 65 10.95 -1.10 -2.83
CA PRO A 65 11.79 -0.30 -3.72
C PRO A 65 11.58 1.20 -3.50
N ASP A 66 12.61 1.99 -3.77
CA ASP A 66 12.54 3.44 -3.68
C ASP A 66 11.47 4.01 -4.63
N GLY A 67 10.73 5.00 -4.15
CA GLY A 67 9.70 5.67 -4.92
C GLY A 67 8.53 6.16 -4.08
N ASP A 68 7.54 6.72 -4.77
CA ASP A 68 6.32 7.23 -4.16
C ASP A 68 5.24 6.17 -4.14
N TYR A 69 4.53 6.05 -3.01
CA TYR A 69 3.47 5.07 -2.82
C TYR A 69 2.22 5.71 -2.22
N TYR A 70 1.07 5.20 -2.61
CA TYR A 70 -0.18 5.41 -1.87
C TYR A 70 -0.42 4.26 -0.89
N PHE A 71 -0.77 4.55 0.35
CA PHE A 71 -1.19 3.54 1.32
C PHE A 71 -2.70 3.52 1.53
N GLN A 72 -3.29 2.34 1.73
CA GLN A 72 -4.76 2.21 1.89
C GLN A 72 -5.11 1.11 2.89
N VAL A 73 -6.24 1.28 3.56
CA VAL A 73 -6.86 0.27 4.41
C VAL A 73 -8.12 -0.26 3.74
N THR A 74 -8.27 -1.58 3.65
CA THR A 74 -9.47 -2.26 3.16
C THR A 74 -9.97 -3.30 4.17
N ASP A 75 -11.12 -3.89 3.89
CA ASP A 75 -11.48 -5.19 4.47
C ASP A 75 -10.47 -6.29 4.05
N PRO A 76 -10.42 -7.43 4.74
CA PRO A 76 -9.41 -8.46 4.47
C PRO A 76 -9.37 -8.96 3.01
N PRO A 77 -10.51 -9.15 2.33
CA PRO A 77 -10.51 -9.54 0.91
C PRO A 77 -10.08 -8.43 -0.06
N GLY A 78 -9.99 -7.17 0.39
CA GLY A 78 -9.75 -6.02 -0.50
C GLY A 78 -10.98 -5.60 -1.32
N ALA A 79 -12.18 -6.04 -0.94
CA ALA A 79 -13.42 -5.74 -1.64
C ALA A 79 -13.98 -4.35 -1.27
N THR A 80 -13.69 -3.87 -0.06
CA THR A 80 -14.21 -2.61 0.48
C THR A 80 -13.06 -1.69 0.86
N LEU A 81 -13.01 -0.50 0.26
CA LEU A 81 -12.10 0.57 0.69
C LEU A 81 -12.58 1.15 2.03
N LEU A 82 -11.72 1.14 3.04
CA LEU A 82 -12.01 1.64 4.38
C LEU A 82 -11.29 2.96 4.69
N SER A 83 -10.18 3.29 4.03
CA SER A 83 -9.62 4.64 4.08
C SER A 83 -10.68 5.66 3.66
N SER A 84 -10.97 6.63 4.54
CA SER A 84 -12.10 7.54 4.38
C SER A 84 -11.71 8.92 3.83
N ASP A 85 -10.41 9.20 3.71
CA ASP A 85 -9.87 10.43 3.20
C ASP A 85 -9.35 10.31 1.75
N ALA A 86 -9.07 11.47 1.16
CA ALA A 86 -8.62 11.57 -0.23
C ALA A 86 -7.29 10.82 -0.42
N VAL A 87 -7.10 10.22 -1.60
CA VAL A 87 -5.85 9.49 -1.90
C VAL A 87 -4.61 10.39 -1.84
N SER A 88 -4.78 11.70 -2.07
CA SER A 88 -3.71 12.71 -1.91
C SER A 88 -3.18 12.79 -0.48
N GLU A 89 -4.02 12.49 0.50
CA GLU A 89 -3.63 12.49 1.92
C GLU A 89 -2.92 11.21 2.34
N ARG A 90 -2.74 10.25 1.42
CA ARG A 90 -2.22 8.91 1.70
C ARG A 90 -0.96 8.58 0.94
N LYS A 91 -0.15 9.59 0.64
CA LYS A 91 1.10 9.45 -0.12
C LYS A 91 2.33 9.47 0.79
N VAL A 92 3.24 8.53 0.57
CA VAL A 92 4.54 8.46 1.24
C VAL A 92 5.68 8.25 0.24
N THR A 93 6.88 8.66 0.62
CA THR A 93 8.11 8.35 -0.13
C THR A 93 8.87 7.24 0.59
N VAL A 94 9.27 6.22 -0.15
CA VAL A 94 10.21 5.17 0.28
C VAL A 94 11.59 5.48 -0.27
N SER A 95 12.60 5.43 0.60
CA SER A 95 14.01 5.55 0.24
C SER A 95 14.85 4.58 1.07
N GLY A 96 15.72 3.81 0.42
CA GLY A 96 16.51 2.75 1.06
C GLY A 96 15.66 1.66 1.71
N GLY A 97 14.44 1.43 1.22
CA GLY A 97 13.49 0.48 1.83
C GLY A 97 12.74 1.00 3.06
N LEU A 98 12.92 2.26 3.44
CA LEU A 98 12.30 2.88 4.60
C LEU A 98 11.32 3.98 4.16
N ILE A 99 10.23 4.17 4.92
CA ILE A 99 9.38 5.34 4.71
C ILE A 99 10.11 6.57 5.28
N THR A 100 10.32 7.59 4.45
CA THR A 100 11.09 8.78 4.83
C THR A 100 10.27 10.06 4.83
N THR A 101 9.21 10.15 4.02
CA THR A 101 8.32 11.30 4.00
C THR A 101 6.85 10.90 3.89
N TYR A 102 6.00 11.80 4.37
CA TYR A 102 4.56 11.76 4.25
C TYR A 102 4.11 13.08 3.62
N ASP A 103 3.35 13.01 2.53
CA ASP A 103 2.99 14.15 1.70
C ASP A 103 1.51 14.58 1.91
N GLY A 104 0.94 14.33 3.09
CA GLY A 104 -0.44 14.71 3.44
C GLY A 104 -0.54 15.46 4.77
N THR A 105 -1.77 15.63 5.25
CA THR A 105 -2.11 16.46 6.43
C THR A 105 -3.05 15.79 7.44
N THR A 106 -3.67 14.67 7.08
CA THR A 106 -4.70 14.00 7.89
C THR A 106 -4.14 12.92 8.82
N HIS A 107 -2.96 12.38 8.51
CA HIS A 107 -2.35 11.29 9.27
C HIS A 107 -1.26 11.80 10.21
N THR A 108 -1.24 11.30 11.45
CA THR A 108 -0.19 11.63 12.41
C THR A 108 1.09 10.85 12.13
N LEU A 109 2.24 11.47 12.41
CA LEU A 109 3.54 10.83 12.23
C LEU A 109 4.04 10.21 13.53
N GLY A 110 4.65 9.03 13.39
CA GLY A 110 5.44 8.37 14.41
C GLY A 110 6.91 8.27 13.98
N SER A 111 7.73 7.74 14.87
CA SER A 111 9.09 7.33 14.53
C SER A 111 9.03 6.01 13.75
N GLY A 112 9.84 5.87 12.70
CA GLY A 112 10.12 4.56 12.13
C GLY A 112 11.18 3.85 12.95
N LYS A 113 11.32 2.53 12.76
CA LYS A 113 12.32 1.73 13.50
C LYS A 113 13.76 2.24 13.29
N CYS A 114 14.08 2.70 12.08
CA CYS A 114 15.44 3.05 11.66
C CYS A 114 15.69 4.56 11.74
N ALA A 115 16.93 4.95 12.01
CA ALA A 115 17.29 6.37 12.10
C ALA A 115 16.97 7.10 10.79
N GLY A 116 16.22 8.20 10.90
CA GLY A 116 15.78 9.00 9.75
C GLY A 116 14.54 8.46 9.02
N SER A 117 13.97 7.34 9.46
CA SER A 117 12.68 6.84 8.96
C SER A 117 11.51 7.31 9.83
N ILE A 118 10.33 7.33 9.25
CA ILE A 118 9.07 7.68 9.91
C ILE A 118 8.10 6.51 9.81
N SER A 119 7.11 6.50 10.70
CA SER A 119 5.89 5.71 10.54
C SER A 119 4.69 6.65 10.40
N VAL A 120 3.63 6.20 9.74
CA VAL A 120 2.44 7.03 9.45
C VAL A 120 1.21 6.35 10.02
N ALA A 121 0.46 7.02 10.89
CA ALA A 121 -0.78 6.46 11.42
C ALA A 121 -1.72 6.09 10.29
N LEU A 122 -2.40 4.95 10.36
CA LEU A 122 -3.34 4.53 9.31
C LEU A 122 -4.68 5.26 9.42
N ALA A 123 -5.04 5.78 10.59
CA ALA A 123 -6.24 6.57 10.80
C ALA A 123 -6.13 7.94 10.09
N PRO A 124 -7.21 8.42 9.43
CA PRO A 124 -8.58 7.93 9.54
C PRO A 124 -8.95 6.78 8.58
N PHE A 125 -9.66 5.76 9.10
CA PHE A 125 -10.34 4.74 8.31
C PHE A 125 -11.59 4.21 9.02
N ASN A 126 -12.56 3.76 8.23
CA ASN A 126 -13.84 3.21 8.67
C ASN A 126 -13.67 1.85 9.34
N ASP A 127 -14.67 1.44 10.12
CA ASP A 127 -14.71 0.10 10.69
C ASP A 127 -14.89 -0.95 9.59
N THR A 128 -14.19 -2.08 9.77
CA THR A 128 -14.32 -3.23 8.88
C THR A 128 -15.68 -3.91 9.07
N PRO A 129 -16.36 -4.34 7.99
CA PRO A 129 -17.56 -5.17 8.11
C PRO A 129 -17.22 -6.61 8.54
N ASN A 130 -15.94 -6.98 8.58
CA ASN A 130 -15.49 -8.28 9.04
C ASN A 130 -15.77 -8.44 10.55
N PRO A 131 -16.54 -9.46 10.99
CA PRO A 131 -16.87 -9.64 12.41
C PRO A 131 -15.66 -9.91 13.32
N GLY A 132 -14.54 -10.36 12.77
CA GLY A 132 -13.28 -10.56 13.49
C GLY A 132 -12.50 -9.28 13.74
N GLY A 133 -12.95 -8.13 13.22
CA GLY A 133 -12.25 -6.85 13.38
C GLY A 133 -10.96 -6.77 12.57
N GLU A 134 -10.82 -7.56 11.51
CA GLU A 134 -9.62 -7.62 10.69
C GLU A 134 -9.62 -6.61 9.54
N TYR A 135 -8.43 -6.12 9.21
CA TYR A 135 -8.17 -5.14 8.16
C TYR A 135 -6.99 -5.59 7.30
N LYS A 136 -6.88 -5.02 6.11
CA LYS A 136 -5.73 -5.21 5.22
C LYS A 136 -5.15 -3.87 4.82
N VAL A 137 -3.83 -3.76 4.91
CA VAL A 137 -3.08 -2.58 4.50
C VAL A 137 -2.39 -2.86 3.17
N TRP A 138 -2.39 -1.86 2.29
CA TRP A 138 -1.78 -1.91 0.97
C TRP A 138 -0.84 -0.72 0.79
N MET A 139 0.25 -0.90 0.03
CA MET A 139 1.10 0.18 -0.46
C MET A 139 1.30 0.04 -1.97
N THR A 140 0.73 0.95 -2.76
CA THR A 140 0.76 0.90 -4.22
C THR A 140 1.69 1.95 -4.79
N PRO A 141 2.66 1.59 -5.66
CA PRO A 141 3.45 2.59 -6.36
C PRO A 141 2.53 3.60 -7.04
N VAL A 142 2.82 4.89 -6.91
CA VAL A 142 2.00 5.96 -7.52
C VAL A 142 1.87 5.76 -9.02
N ALA A 143 2.94 5.31 -9.69
CA ALA A 143 2.95 5.01 -11.12
C ALA A 143 1.99 3.88 -11.53
N ASP A 144 1.64 2.99 -10.59
CA ASP A 144 0.73 1.86 -10.82
C ASP A 144 -0.68 2.15 -10.31
N TYR A 145 -0.95 3.29 -9.68
CA TYR A 145 -2.26 3.57 -9.10
C TYR A 145 -3.26 4.08 -10.14
N ASP A 146 -4.31 3.29 -10.41
CA ASP A 146 -5.41 3.69 -11.30
C ASP A 146 -6.47 4.50 -10.55
N LEU A 147 -6.47 5.81 -10.73
CA LEU A 147 -7.46 6.73 -10.15
C LEU A 147 -8.91 6.47 -10.62
N THR A 148 -9.09 5.73 -11.72
CA THR A 148 -10.40 5.45 -12.32
C THR A 148 -10.95 4.07 -11.95
N ASN A 149 -10.09 3.17 -11.44
CA ASN A 149 -10.47 1.79 -11.13
C ASN A 149 -9.88 1.31 -9.79
N CYS A 150 -10.32 1.95 -8.70
CA CYS A 150 -9.86 1.68 -7.34
C CYS A 150 -9.77 0.18 -6.95
N PRO A 151 -10.72 -0.71 -7.29
CA PRO A 151 -10.64 -2.13 -6.91
C PRO A 151 -9.44 -2.89 -7.50
N THR A 152 -8.86 -2.41 -8.60
CA THR A 152 -7.72 -3.06 -9.27
C THR A 152 -6.36 -2.59 -8.74
N ASN A 153 -6.35 -1.68 -7.76
CA ASN A 153 -5.12 -1.16 -7.14
C ASN A 153 -4.67 -1.99 -5.94
N PHE A 154 -5.42 -3.03 -5.54
CA PHE A 154 -5.13 -3.85 -4.37
C PHE A 154 -4.59 -5.21 -4.80
N GLY A 155 -3.43 -5.60 -4.27
CA GLY A 155 -2.79 -6.89 -4.61
C GLY A 155 -1.35 -6.72 -5.08
N PHE A 156 -0.41 -6.82 -4.14
CA PHE A 156 0.93 -7.36 -4.40
C PHE A 156 0.97 -8.74 -3.76
#